data_AF-A0A352KHJ1-F1
#
_entry.id   AF-A0A352KHJ1-F1
#
_cell.length_a   1.000
_cell.length_b   1.000
_cell.length_c   1.000
_cell.angle_alpha   90.00
_cell.angle_beta   90.00
_cell.angle_gamma   90.00
#
_symmetry.space_group_name_H-M   'P 1'
#
loop_
_entity.id
_entity.type
_entity.pdbx_description
1 polymer ?
#
loop_
_entity_poly.entity_id
_entity_poly.type
_entity_poly.pdbx_seq_one_letter_code
_entity_poly.pdbx_strand_id
1 'polypeptide(L)'
;APIFHVNGDDPEAVVYVARIATEFRQKFNTDVVIDMFCYRRHGHNEGDEPSFTQPLMYKLIRNHPHTVDIYSKRLIADGTISDEEYAAMQAELNTELENQFSAASSYRANKADWLEGSWTGLGVARGDVRRGDTAVAQRVLRKIGHALTNYPDDLKLHRTIQRLLKAKQQMFETGKGFDWATAEALAFGSLLLEGHKVRLVGQDSTRGTFSQRHAALIDQETEFGYKPLNNIDERQAQFEVIDSMLSEMAVLGFEYGYSLAQPNALVLWEAQFGDFANGAQVIIDQFIAGGEAKWLRMSGLVMLLPHGYEGQGPEHSSARLERYLQLCAEDNIQVANCTSPANYFHILRRQLHRKFRKPLILMTPKSLLRHKQAVSDVSDFSPGSSFHRVLLDLAETNPGITLPLAKDQDIRRVILCSGKVYYDLLDEREKLGADKIQILRIEQLYPFPTKALVKELARFPNADFIWCQEEPRNMGAWSFADPHIEWALTKIGGQHTRARYVGRSAAASTATGLASRHNAELNRFLEEALSI
;
A
#
# COMPACT_ATOMS: atom_id res chain seq x y z
N ALA A 1 -29.90 -3.33 -10.63
CA ALA A 1 -30.48 -2.12 -10.03
C ALA A 1 -31.74 -1.72 -10.81
N PRO A 2 -32.89 -1.46 -10.16
CA PRO A 2 -33.99 -0.75 -10.84
C PRO A 2 -33.54 0.67 -11.21
N ILE A 3 -34.15 1.20 -12.27
CA ILE A 3 -33.86 2.52 -12.82
C ILE A 3 -35.18 3.30 -12.90
N PHE A 4 -35.22 4.46 -12.27
CA PHE A 4 -36.35 5.37 -12.33
C PHE A 4 -35.97 6.59 -13.15
N HIS A 5 -36.66 6.78 -14.28
CA HIS A 5 -36.50 7.95 -15.12
C HIS A 5 -37.49 9.03 -14.69
N VAL A 6 -37.02 10.26 -14.47
CA VAL A 6 -37.88 11.36 -14.00
C VAL A 6 -37.49 12.69 -14.64
N ASN A 7 -38.49 13.49 -14.97
CA ASN A 7 -38.28 14.84 -15.51
C ASN A 7 -37.86 15.79 -14.38
N GLY A 8 -36.70 16.44 -14.52
CA GLY A 8 -36.21 17.41 -13.55
C GLY A 8 -37.07 18.67 -13.44
N ASP A 9 -37.91 18.98 -14.44
CA ASP A 9 -38.88 20.08 -14.37
C ASP A 9 -40.16 19.74 -13.57
N ASP A 10 -40.26 18.53 -13.02
CA ASP A 10 -41.31 18.11 -12.08
C ASP A 10 -40.71 17.73 -10.72
N PRO A 11 -40.50 18.71 -9.81
CA PRO A 11 -39.87 18.46 -8.52
C PRO A 11 -40.65 17.48 -7.62
N GLU A 12 -41.99 17.43 -7.73
CA GLU A 12 -42.81 16.50 -6.95
C GLU A 12 -42.55 15.06 -7.38
N ALA A 13 -42.50 14.81 -8.70
CA ALA A 13 -42.16 13.50 -9.24
C ALA A 13 -40.73 13.08 -8.85
N VAL A 14 -39.77 14.01 -8.86
CA VAL A 14 -38.38 13.75 -8.43
C VAL A 14 -38.35 13.31 -6.96
N VAL A 15 -39.04 14.02 -6.07
CA VAL A 15 -39.13 13.65 -4.64
C VAL A 15 -39.82 12.30 -4.46
N TYR A 16 -40.90 12.05 -5.20
CA TYR A 16 -41.62 10.77 -5.16
C TYR A 16 -40.72 9.60 -5.54
N VAL A 17 -40.01 9.71 -6.67
CA VAL A 17 -39.04 8.71 -7.12
C VAL A 17 -37.89 8.52 -6.12
N ALA A 18 -37.39 9.60 -5.53
CA ALA A 18 -36.33 9.52 -4.50
C ALA A 18 -36.78 8.73 -3.25
N ARG A 19 -38.03 8.87 -2.84
CA ARG A 19 -38.61 8.08 -1.74
C ARG A 19 -38.67 6.61 -2.11
N ILE A 20 -39.21 6.27 -3.28
CA ILE A 20 -39.28 4.88 -3.76
C ILE A 20 -37.89 4.26 -3.86
N ALA A 21 -36.92 4.96 -4.45
CA ALA A 21 -35.56 4.49 -4.57
C ALA A 21 -34.95 4.20 -3.19
N THR A 22 -35.17 5.08 -2.22
CA THR A 22 -34.70 4.90 -0.84
C THR A 22 -35.34 3.68 -0.18
N GLU A 23 -36.66 3.53 -0.27
CA GLU A 23 -37.40 2.37 0.26
C GLU A 23 -36.95 1.07 -0.40
N PHE A 24 -36.74 1.08 -1.72
CA PHE A 24 -36.22 -0.07 -2.45
C PHE A 24 -34.82 -0.46 -1.94
N ARG A 25 -33.90 0.50 -1.82
CA ARG A 25 -32.55 0.25 -1.29
C ARG A 25 -32.61 -0.34 0.12
N GLN A 26 -33.44 0.20 1.01
CA GLN A 26 -33.56 -0.31 2.39
C GLN A 26 -34.21 -1.70 2.46
N LYS A 27 -35.19 -1.97 1.60
CA LYS A 27 -35.90 -3.26 1.58
C LYS A 27 -35.06 -4.38 0.97
N PHE A 28 -34.29 -4.09 -0.07
CA PHE A 28 -33.62 -5.11 -0.88
C PHE A 28 -32.08 -5.09 -0.78
N ASN A 29 -31.48 -4.07 -0.16
CA ASN A 29 -30.03 -3.93 0.01
C ASN A 29 -29.23 -4.08 -1.30
N THR A 30 -29.77 -3.51 -2.38
CA THR A 30 -29.13 -3.50 -3.70
C THR A 30 -29.21 -2.11 -4.31
N ASP A 31 -28.33 -1.84 -5.26
CA ASP A 31 -28.23 -0.54 -5.92
C ASP A 31 -29.53 -0.19 -6.66
N VAL A 32 -29.79 1.12 -6.74
CA VAL A 32 -30.93 1.74 -7.43
C VAL A 32 -30.43 3.02 -8.10
N VAL A 33 -30.95 3.32 -9.28
CA VAL A 33 -30.55 4.51 -10.06
C VAL A 33 -31.75 5.40 -10.29
N ILE A 34 -31.56 6.71 -10.09
CA ILE A 34 -32.49 7.75 -10.52
C ILE A 34 -31.84 8.47 -11.70
N ASP A 35 -32.43 8.32 -12.88
CA ASP A 35 -32.05 9.04 -14.08
C ASP A 35 -32.92 10.30 -14.19
N MET A 36 -32.38 11.41 -13.68
CA MET A 36 -33.06 12.70 -13.67
C MET A 36 -32.71 13.47 -14.95
N PHE A 37 -33.68 13.56 -15.86
CA PHE A 37 -33.52 14.35 -17.08
C PHE A 37 -33.58 15.84 -16.76
N CYS A 38 -32.46 16.52 -16.93
CA CYS A 38 -32.36 17.96 -16.77
C CYS A 38 -31.56 18.57 -17.93
N TYR A 39 -31.25 19.87 -17.81
CA TYR A 39 -30.44 20.59 -18.79
C TYR A 39 -29.39 21.44 -18.09
N ARG A 40 -28.29 21.72 -18.79
CA ARG A 40 -27.24 22.62 -18.31
C ARG A 40 -27.50 24.02 -18.85
N ARG A 41 -27.81 24.97 -17.96
CA ARG A 41 -28.19 26.36 -18.33
C ARG A 41 -27.07 27.09 -19.07
N HIS A 42 -25.82 26.90 -18.62
CA HIS A 42 -24.61 27.51 -19.19
C HIS A 42 -23.74 26.46 -19.90
N GLY A 43 -22.55 26.86 -20.37
CA GLY A 43 -21.53 25.96 -20.93
C GLY A 43 -20.99 24.94 -19.93
N HIS A 44 -19.93 24.22 -20.27
CA HIS A 44 -19.35 23.23 -19.34
C HIS A 44 -18.88 23.87 -18.03
N ASN A 45 -18.42 25.11 -18.14
CA ASN A 45 -18.29 26.08 -17.07
C ASN A 45 -19.00 27.38 -17.52
N GLU A 46 -19.16 28.34 -16.61
CA GLU A 46 -19.94 29.56 -16.85
C GLU A 46 -19.29 30.50 -17.89
N GLY A 47 -17.99 30.36 -18.16
CA GLY A 47 -17.25 31.14 -19.17
C GLY A 47 -17.17 30.48 -20.55
N ASP A 48 -17.68 29.26 -20.69
CA ASP A 48 -17.65 28.49 -21.94
C ASP A 48 -18.87 28.82 -22.82
N GLU A 49 -18.68 28.91 -24.13
CA GLU A 49 -19.75 29.21 -25.11
C GLU A 49 -20.23 27.92 -25.78
N PRO A 50 -21.33 27.32 -25.30
CA PRO A 50 -21.75 26.00 -25.75
C PRO A 50 -22.40 26.01 -27.13
N SER A 51 -22.89 27.17 -27.61
CA SER A 51 -23.57 27.22 -28.90
C SER A 51 -22.64 26.97 -30.09
N PHE A 52 -21.32 27.02 -29.89
CA PHE A 52 -20.35 26.59 -30.90
C PHE A 52 -20.49 25.12 -31.29
N THR A 53 -20.97 24.27 -30.37
CA THR A 53 -21.09 22.82 -30.62
C THR A 53 -22.50 22.27 -30.39
N GLN A 54 -23.35 22.94 -29.62
CA GLN A 54 -24.76 22.55 -29.39
C GLN A 54 -25.78 23.70 -29.65
N PRO A 55 -25.79 24.34 -30.83
CA PRO A 55 -26.56 25.56 -31.08
C PRO A 55 -28.08 25.38 -30.97
N LEU A 56 -28.64 24.27 -31.46
CA LEU A 56 -30.07 24.01 -31.42
C LEU A 56 -30.56 23.71 -29.99
N MET A 57 -29.80 22.92 -29.24
CA MET A 57 -30.10 22.61 -27.84
C MET A 57 -30.11 23.88 -27.00
N TYR A 58 -29.08 24.73 -27.12
CA TYR A 58 -29.02 25.98 -26.37
C TYR A 58 -29.99 27.05 -26.88
N LYS A 59 -30.47 26.96 -28.13
CA LYS A 59 -31.61 27.76 -28.58
C LYS A 59 -32.90 27.38 -27.83
N LEU A 60 -33.14 26.08 -27.59
CA LEU A 60 -34.28 25.62 -26.80
C LEU A 60 -34.12 25.99 -25.32
N ILE A 61 -32.96 25.70 -24.72
CA ILE A 61 -32.69 26.00 -23.31
C ILE A 61 -32.85 27.50 -23.02
N ARG A 62 -32.32 28.38 -23.88
CA ARG A 62 -32.48 29.85 -23.71
C ARG A 62 -33.93 30.32 -23.68
N ASN A 63 -34.83 29.62 -24.37
CA ASN A 63 -36.25 29.95 -24.40
C ASN A 63 -37.07 29.16 -23.36
N HIS A 64 -36.45 28.22 -22.63
CA HIS A 64 -37.10 27.40 -21.63
C HIS A 64 -37.03 28.08 -20.25
N PRO A 65 -38.16 28.28 -19.54
CA PRO A 65 -38.17 28.89 -18.22
C PRO A 65 -37.34 28.09 -17.20
N HIS A 66 -36.90 28.74 -16.12
CA HIS A 66 -36.19 28.01 -15.07
C HIS A 66 -37.15 27.07 -14.34
N THR A 67 -36.65 25.91 -13.90
CA THR A 67 -37.43 24.91 -13.17
C THR A 67 -38.14 25.51 -11.94
N VAL A 68 -37.46 26.41 -11.22
CA VAL A 68 -38.06 27.12 -10.08
C VAL A 68 -39.25 28.00 -10.49
N ASP A 69 -39.18 28.65 -11.66
CA ASP A 69 -40.28 29.48 -12.17
C ASP A 69 -41.47 28.63 -12.65
N ILE A 70 -41.19 27.46 -13.22
CA ILE A 70 -42.23 26.51 -13.64
C ILE A 70 -43.01 26.05 -12.41
N TYR A 71 -42.30 25.63 -11.36
CA TYR A 71 -42.91 25.07 -10.17
C TYR A 71 -43.58 26.12 -9.29
N SER A 72 -42.95 27.28 -9.07
CA SER A 72 -43.57 28.37 -8.30
C SER A 72 -44.87 28.85 -8.95
N LYS A 73 -44.91 29.02 -10.28
CA LYS A 73 -46.15 29.37 -11.00
C LYS A 73 -47.26 28.35 -10.80
N ARG A 74 -46.93 27.05 -10.74
CA ARG A 74 -47.91 26.00 -10.45
C ARG A 74 -48.47 26.14 -9.03
N LEU A 75 -47.59 26.28 -8.03
CA LEU A 75 -47.99 26.43 -6.63
C LEU A 75 -48.78 27.72 -6.34
N ILE A 76 -48.50 28.79 -7.09
CA ILE A 76 -49.28 30.03 -7.02
C ILE A 76 -50.65 29.82 -7.67
N ALA A 77 -50.70 29.16 -8.83
CA ALA A 77 -51.94 28.91 -9.55
C ALA A 77 -52.91 27.98 -8.79
N ASP A 78 -52.40 27.03 -8.02
CA ASP A 78 -53.22 26.15 -7.17
C ASP A 78 -53.49 26.71 -5.75
N GLY A 79 -52.90 27.87 -5.42
CA GLY A 79 -53.11 28.58 -4.17
C GLY A 79 -52.33 27.99 -2.98
N THR A 80 -51.35 27.13 -3.21
CA THR A 80 -50.47 26.58 -2.17
C THR A 80 -49.58 27.66 -1.55
N ILE A 81 -49.11 28.62 -2.35
CA ILE A 81 -48.36 29.81 -1.91
C ILE A 81 -48.87 31.06 -2.64
N SER A 82 -48.61 32.25 -2.10
CA SER A 82 -48.85 33.52 -2.79
C SER A 82 -47.63 34.05 -3.54
N ASP A 83 -47.83 34.99 -4.47
CA ASP A 83 -46.74 35.72 -5.14
C ASP A 83 -45.85 36.46 -4.12
N GLU A 84 -46.45 37.05 -3.08
CA GLU A 84 -45.73 37.75 -2.00
C GLU A 84 -44.88 36.79 -1.18
N GLU A 85 -45.40 35.59 -0.87
CA GLU A 85 -44.65 34.55 -0.15
C GLU A 85 -43.45 34.07 -0.98
N TYR A 86 -43.63 33.83 -2.28
CA TYR A 86 -42.52 33.45 -3.16
C TYR A 86 -41.44 34.54 -3.26
N ALA A 87 -41.83 35.80 -3.43
CA ALA A 87 -40.91 36.92 -3.46
C ALA A 87 -40.15 37.09 -2.13
N ALA A 88 -40.85 36.89 -0.99
CA ALA A 88 -40.24 36.91 0.32
C ALA A 88 -39.17 35.82 0.49
N MET A 89 -39.44 34.58 0.04
CA MET A 89 -38.47 33.48 0.07
C MET A 89 -37.20 33.81 -0.74
N GLN A 90 -37.35 34.43 -1.92
CA GLN A 90 -36.19 34.85 -2.73
C GLN A 90 -35.38 35.96 -2.04
N ALA A 91 -36.07 36.94 -1.45
CA ALA A 91 -35.43 38.04 -0.73
C ALA A 91 -34.70 37.55 0.53
N GLU A 92 -35.29 36.61 1.27
CA GLU A 92 -34.68 35.96 2.43
C GLU A 92 -33.39 35.23 2.03
N LEU A 93 -33.41 34.39 0.99
CA LEU A 93 -32.23 33.69 0.50
C LEU A 93 -31.11 34.67 0.08
N ASN A 94 -31.44 35.72 -0.66
CA ASN A 94 -30.45 36.72 -1.08
C ASN A 94 -29.86 37.48 0.11
N THR A 95 -30.69 37.82 1.09
CA THR A 95 -30.22 38.50 2.32
C THR A 95 -29.29 37.59 3.11
N GLU A 96 -29.61 36.29 3.21
CA GLU A 96 -28.75 35.32 3.86
C GLU A 96 -27.40 35.19 3.13
N LEU A 97 -27.41 35.06 1.81
CA LEU A 97 -26.17 34.97 1.02
C LEU A 97 -25.30 36.24 1.15
N GLU A 98 -25.91 37.43 1.18
CA GLU A 98 -25.19 38.70 1.36
C GLU A 98 -24.61 38.83 2.77
N ASN A 99 -25.34 38.37 3.79
CA ASN A 99 -24.87 38.31 5.16
C ASN A 99 -23.66 37.37 5.29
N GLN A 100 -23.73 36.19 4.68
CA GLN A 100 -22.62 35.23 4.68
C GLN A 100 -21.41 35.76 3.91
N PHE A 101 -21.63 36.42 2.76
CA PHE A 101 -20.56 37.08 2.00
C PHE A 101 -19.86 38.17 2.83
N SER A 102 -20.62 39.00 3.52
CA SER A 102 -20.09 40.04 4.42
C SER A 102 -19.30 39.42 5.59
N ALA A 103 -19.84 38.36 6.20
CA ALA A 103 -19.20 37.66 7.30
C ALA A 103 -17.90 36.96 6.91
N ALA A 104 -17.75 36.52 5.65
CA ALA A 104 -16.58 35.81 5.15
C ALA A 104 -15.25 36.56 5.36
N SER A 105 -15.27 37.90 5.35
CA SER A 105 -14.09 38.74 5.62
C SER A 105 -13.47 38.49 7.01
N SER A 106 -14.32 38.17 7.99
CA SER A 106 -13.96 37.90 9.38
C SER A 106 -13.80 36.40 9.69
N TYR A 107 -14.23 35.53 8.77
CA TYR A 107 -14.17 34.09 8.95
C TYR A 107 -12.71 33.60 9.02
N ARG A 108 -12.48 32.62 9.89
CA ARG A 108 -11.20 31.92 10.02
C ARG A 108 -11.48 30.43 10.12
N ALA A 109 -10.90 29.65 9.20
CA ALA A 109 -10.99 28.20 9.21
C ALA A 109 -10.10 27.64 10.34
N ASN A 110 -10.64 27.61 11.56
CA ASN A 110 -9.86 27.29 12.77
C ASN A 110 -9.87 25.80 13.12
N LYS A 111 -10.77 25.00 12.53
CA LYS A 111 -10.92 23.59 12.88
C LYS A 111 -11.04 22.68 11.67
N ALA A 112 -9.91 22.08 11.43
CA ALA A 112 -9.69 20.76 10.96
C ALA A 112 -10.54 19.63 11.61
N ASP A 113 -11.73 19.31 11.10
CA ASP A 113 -12.63 18.30 11.71
C ASP A 113 -12.18 16.82 11.53
N TRP A 114 -10.90 16.58 11.22
CA TRP A 114 -10.42 15.28 10.70
C TRP A 114 -9.79 14.32 11.72
N LEU A 115 -9.48 14.78 12.95
CA LEU A 115 -8.94 13.94 14.03
C LEU A 115 -9.99 13.51 15.06
N GLU A 116 -11.27 13.61 14.71
CA GLU A 116 -12.38 13.26 15.58
C GLU A 116 -12.89 11.83 15.35
N GLY A 117 -13.79 11.36 16.21
CA GLY A 117 -14.34 10.01 16.15
C GLY A 117 -13.24 8.95 16.16
N SER A 118 -13.25 8.04 15.18
CA SER A 118 -12.29 6.94 15.05
C SER A 118 -10.81 7.37 14.96
N TRP A 119 -10.55 8.64 14.60
CA TRP A 119 -9.20 9.20 14.46
C TRP A 119 -8.65 9.83 15.75
N THR A 120 -9.43 9.80 16.84
CA THR A 120 -9.03 10.36 18.14
C THR A 120 -7.72 9.74 18.62
N GLY A 121 -6.76 10.59 19.03
CA GLY A 121 -5.44 10.17 19.52
C GLY A 121 -4.37 10.00 18.43
N LEU A 122 -4.73 10.14 17.15
CA LEU A 122 -3.79 10.21 16.03
C LEU A 122 -3.42 11.68 15.75
N GLY A 123 -2.30 11.88 15.07
CA GLY A 123 -1.81 13.19 14.67
C GLY A 123 -0.98 13.13 13.39
N VAL A 124 -0.39 14.27 13.02
CA VAL A 124 0.47 14.38 11.84
C VAL A 124 1.84 13.77 12.13
N ALA A 125 2.46 13.16 11.11
CA ALA A 125 3.80 12.62 11.22
C ALA A 125 4.81 13.73 11.60
N ARG A 126 5.53 13.56 12.72
CA ARG A 126 6.57 14.49 13.21
C ARG A 126 7.82 13.73 13.67
N GLY A 127 8.99 14.38 13.62
CA GLY A 127 10.28 13.86 14.08
C GLY A 127 10.92 12.79 13.17
N ASP A 128 12.20 12.46 13.38
CA ASP A 128 12.99 11.68 12.40
C ASP A 128 13.01 10.16 12.61
N VAL A 129 12.97 9.68 13.86
CA VAL A 129 13.32 8.27 14.15
C VAL A 129 12.18 7.31 13.83
N ARG A 130 10.90 7.72 14.03
CA ARG A 130 9.63 7.06 13.64
C ARG A 130 9.63 5.50 13.59
N ARG A 131 10.38 4.82 14.47
CA ARG A 131 10.57 3.35 14.41
C ARG A 131 9.30 2.57 14.76
N GLY A 132 8.51 3.10 15.69
CA GLY A 132 7.37 2.39 16.29
C GLY A 132 7.81 1.29 17.26
N ASP A 133 6.98 1.00 18.26
CA ASP A 133 7.19 -0.16 19.13
C ASP A 133 6.43 -1.35 18.53
N THR A 134 7.17 -2.31 17.98
CA THR A 134 6.59 -3.36 17.13
C THR A 134 6.99 -4.76 17.56
N ALA A 135 7.84 -4.89 18.57
CA ALA A 135 8.19 -6.19 19.13
C ALA A 135 7.00 -6.80 19.87
N VAL A 136 6.98 -8.13 19.95
CA VAL A 136 5.89 -8.88 20.59
C VAL A 136 6.45 -9.87 21.59
N ALA A 137 5.84 -9.95 22.78
CA ALA A 137 6.26 -10.90 23.79
C ALA A 137 6.17 -12.35 23.27
N GLN A 138 7.20 -13.17 23.51
CA GLN A 138 7.24 -14.56 23.03
C GLN A 138 6.03 -15.41 23.40
N ARG A 139 5.40 -15.15 24.56
CA ARG A 139 4.15 -15.82 24.97
C ARG A 139 3.01 -15.61 23.97
N VAL A 140 2.94 -14.42 23.38
CA VAL A 140 1.93 -14.05 22.37
C VAL A 140 2.27 -14.74 21.04
N LEU A 141 3.55 -14.72 20.63
CA LEU A 141 4.00 -15.43 19.43
C LEU A 141 3.68 -16.94 19.50
N ARG A 142 3.92 -17.59 20.65
CA ARG A 142 3.57 -19.00 20.89
C ARG A 142 2.06 -19.24 20.81
N LYS A 143 1.25 -18.35 21.37
CA LYS A 143 -0.22 -18.44 21.31
C LYS A 143 -0.73 -18.39 19.86
N ILE A 144 -0.20 -17.47 19.06
CA ILE A 144 -0.52 -17.37 17.63
C ILE A 144 -0.04 -18.63 16.91
N GLY A 145 1.17 -19.11 17.19
CA GLY A 145 1.71 -20.35 16.61
C GLY A 145 0.85 -21.57 16.88
N HIS A 146 0.33 -21.70 18.10
CA HIS A 146 -0.62 -22.75 18.45
C HIS A 146 -1.89 -22.67 17.59
N ALA A 147 -2.48 -21.48 17.43
CA ALA A 147 -3.66 -21.31 16.59
C ALA A 147 -3.38 -21.61 15.10
N LEU A 148 -2.20 -21.22 14.59
CA LEU A 148 -1.80 -21.42 13.20
C LEU A 148 -1.50 -22.88 12.83
N THR A 149 -1.25 -23.73 13.83
CA THR A 149 -0.81 -25.13 13.62
C THR A 149 -1.84 -26.15 14.08
N ASN A 150 -2.90 -25.70 14.75
CA ASN A 150 -4.03 -26.54 15.18
C ASN A 150 -5.30 -26.17 14.42
N TYR A 151 -6.11 -27.19 14.13
CA TYR A 151 -7.38 -27.09 13.42
C TYR A 151 -8.31 -28.22 13.92
N PRO A 152 -9.63 -28.11 13.71
CA PRO A 152 -10.59 -29.13 14.13
C PRO A 152 -10.26 -30.53 13.57
N ASP A 153 -10.43 -31.58 14.39
CA ASP A 153 -10.08 -32.97 14.03
C ASP A 153 -10.89 -33.53 12.85
N ASP A 154 -12.08 -32.99 12.63
CA ASP A 154 -12.98 -33.35 11.53
C ASP A 154 -12.59 -32.69 10.19
N LEU A 155 -11.76 -31.64 10.21
CA LEU A 155 -11.34 -30.91 9.01
C LEU A 155 -10.40 -31.75 8.12
N LYS A 156 -10.87 -32.11 6.93
CA LYS A 156 -10.12 -32.92 5.95
C LYS A 156 -9.24 -32.03 5.09
N LEU A 157 -7.96 -31.94 5.43
CA LEU A 157 -6.99 -31.13 4.68
C LEU A 157 -6.30 -31.88 3.55
N HIS A 158 -5.99 -31.16 2.47
CA HIS A 158 -5.10 -31.65 1.43
C HIS A 158 -3.70 -31.98 2.01
N ARG A 159 -3.10 -33.09 1.58
CA ARG A 159 -1.82 -33.62 2.11
C ARG A 159 -0.68 -32.59 2.09
N THR A 160 -0.62 -31.74 1.06
CA THR A 160 0.40 -30.68 0.97
C THR A 160 0.24 -29.62 2.06
N ILE A 161 -1.00 -29.28 2.42
CA ILE A 161 -1.28 -28.31 3.48
C ILE A 161 -0.88 -28.89 4.83
N GLN A 162 -1.18 -30.16 5.09
CA GLN A 162 -0.72 -30.85 6.31
C GLN A 162 0.80 -30.81 6.47
N ARG A 163 1.56 -31.00 5.38
CA ARG A 163 3.03 -30.87 5.41
C ARG A 163 3.48 -29.45 5.72
N LEU A 164 2.81 -28.45 5.14
CA LEU A 164 3.10 -27.04 5.42
C LEU A 164 2.85 -26.68 6.89
N LEU A 165 1.73 -27.14 7.46
CA LEU A 165 1.41 -26.93 8.88
C LEU A 165 2.42 -27.63 9.80
N LYS A 166 2.87 -28.84 9.44
CA LYS A 166 3.93 -29.53 10.19
C LYS A 166 5.27 -28.78 10.13
N ALA A 167 5.66 -28.24 8.98
CA ALA A 167 6.86 -27.41 8.87
C ALA A 167 6.74 -26.13 9.70
N LYS A 168 5.56 -25.50 9.70
CA LYS A 168 5.27 -24.34 10.55
C LYS A 168 5.36 -24.69 12.04
N GLN A 169 4.83 -25.84 12.46
CA GLN A 169 4.96 -26.34 13.83
C GLN A 169 6.43 -26.46 14.26
N GLN A 170 7.29 -27.00 13.39
CA GLN A 170 8.73 -27.11 13.68
C GLN A 170 9.40 -25.74 13.87
N MET A 171 8.99 -24.70 13.13
CA MET A 171 9.50 -23.33 13.33
C MET A 171 9.18 -22.83 14.74
N PHE A 172 7.96 -23.09 15.23
CA PHE A 172 7.53 -22.69 16.58
C PHE A 172 8.20 -23.52 17.69
N GLU A 173 8.42 -24.81 17.47
CA GLU A 173 9.12 -25.70 18.41
C GLU A 173 10.59 -25.34 18.56
N THR A 174 11.27 -25.04 17.44
CA THR A 174 12.71 -24.74 17.43
C THR A 174 13.02 -23.26 17.68
N GLY A 175 12.06 -22.38 17.44
CA GLY A 175 12.26 -20.93 17.49
C GLY A 175 13.09 -20.38 16.34
N LYS A 176 13.29 -21.15 15.26
CA LYS A 176 14.19 -20.83 14.15
C LYS A 176 13.52 -20.99 12.79
N GLY A 177 14.05 -20.29 11.79
CA GLY A 177 13.70 -20.53 10.40
C GLY A 177 12.29 -20.09 10.01
N PHE A 178 11.75 -19.05 10.66
CA PHE A 178 10.45 -18.50 10.32
C PHE A 178 10.46 -17.93 8.91
N ASP A 179 9.59 -18.47 8.06
CA ASP A 179 9.41 -18.01 6.68
C ASP A 179 8.54 -16.75 6.58
N TRP A 180 8.45 -16.21 5.36
CA TRP A 180 7.74 -14.96 5.07
C TRP A 180 6.26 -15.00 5.47
N ALA A 181 5.56 -16.08 5.11
CA ALA A 181 4.13 -16.23 5.39
C ALA A 181 3.85 -16.44 6.89
N THR A 182 4.77 -17.08 7.61
CA THR A 182 4.65 -17.22 9.07
C THR A 182 4.89 -15.90 9.78
N ALA A 183 5.88 -15.11 9.35
CA ALA A 183 6.09 -13.76 9.88
C ALA A 183 4.89 -12.83 9.59
N GLU A 184 4.30 -12.93 8.41
CA GLU A 184 3.05 -12.22 8.07
C GLU A 184 1.91 -12.59 9.05
N ALA A 185 1.68 -13.89 9.25
CA ALA A 185 0.65 -14.38 10.15
C ALA A 185 0.91 -13.99 11.62
N LEU A 186 2.17 -13.90 12.05
CA LEU A 186 2.54 -13.37 13.37
C LEU A 186 2.21 -11.89 13.49
N ALA A 187 2.45 -11.08 12.45
CA ALA A 187 2.13 -9.66 12.45
C ALA A 187 0.61 -9.46 12.55
N PHE A 188 -0.16 -10.21 11.76
CA PHE A 188 -1.62 -10.15 11.80
C PHE A 188 -2.14 -10.63 13.15
N GLY A 189 -1.76 -11.84 13.60
CA GLY A 189 -2.21 -12.43 14.85
C GLY A 189 -1.92 -11.56 16.08
N SER A 190 -0.76 -10.91 16.12
CA SER A 190 -0.40 -10.02 17.23
C SER A 190 -1.27 -8.77 17.27
N LEU A 191 -1.53 -8.15 16.12
CA LEU A 191 -2.45 -7.01 16.02
C LEU A 191 -3.88 -7.38 16.40
N LEU A 192 -4.35 -8.56 16.00
CA LEU A 192 -5.68 -9.06 16.36
C LEU A 192 -5.83 -9.22 17.89
N LEU A 193 -4.81 -9.76 18.55
CA LEU A 193 -4.78 -9.89 20.01
C LEU A 193 -4.65 -8.54 20.74
N GLU A 194 -4.15 -7.51 20.06
CA GLU A 194 -4.10 -6.12 20.56
C GLU A 194 -5.41 -5.35 20.31
N GLY A 195 -6.40 -5.98 19.68
CA GLY A 195 -7.71 -5.37 19.39
C GLY A 195 -7.78 -4.65 18.05
N HIS A 196 -6.74 -4.74 17.22
CA HIS A 196 -6.72 -4.16 15.88
C HIS A 196 -7.26 -5.14 14.85
N LYS A 197 -8.28 -4.71 14.07
CA LYS A 197 -8.78 -5.50 12.94
C LYS A 197 -7.70 -5.60 11.85
N VAL A 198 -7.68 -6.72 11.14
CA VAL A 198 -6.82 -6.91 9.96
C VAL A 198 -7.70 -7.27 8.78
N ARG A 199 -7.56 -6.53 7.68
CA ARG A 199 -8.32 -6.71 6.44
C ARG A 199 -7.35 -6.84 5.27
N LEU A 200 -7.31 -8.01 4.64
CA LEU A 200 -6.51 -8.32 3.46
C LEU A 200 -7.42 -8.63 2.28
N VAL A 201 -7.34 -7.83 1.22
CA VAL A 201 -8.17 -7.98 0.02
C VAL A 201 -7.31 -7.98 -1.23
N GLY A 202 -7.57 -8.93 -2.12
CA GLY A 202 -6.86 -9.05 -3.38
C GLY A 202 -7.26 -10.32 -4.10
N GLN A 203 -6.84 -10.46 -5.35
CA GLN A 203 -7.14 -11.66 -6.14
C GLN A 203 -6.38 -12.85 -5.57
N ASP A 204 -7.10 -13.90 -5.19
CA ASP A 204 -6.56 -15.13 -4.59
C ASP A 204 -5.75 -14.90 -3.29
N SER A 205 -5.92 -13.78 -2.60
CA SER A 205 -5.16 -13.44 -1.39
C SER A 205 -5.37 -14.42 -0.24
N THR A 206 -6.49 -15.15 -0.18
CA THR A 206 -6.76 -16.17 0.87
C THR A 206 -5.73 -17.29 0.81
N ARG A 207 -5.50 -17.86 -0.38
CA ARG A 207 -4.45 -18.87 -0.60
C ARG A 207 -3.08 -18.21 -0.73
N GLY A 208 -3.06 -17.02 -1.32
CA GLY A 208 -1.90 -16.34 -1.90
C GLY A 208 -1.65 -16.84 -3.33
N THR A 209 -1.32 -15.91 -4.23
CA THR A 209 -0.96 -16.18 -5.63
C THR A 209 0.08 -17.31 -5.73
N PHE A 210 1.11 -17.26 -4.89
CA PHE A 210 2.22 -18.19 -4.88
C PHE A 210 1.98 -19.44 -4.00
N SER A 211 0.74 -19.64 -3.52
CA SER A 211 0.36 -20.72 -2.60
C SER A 211 1.25 -20.75 -1.35
N GLN A 212 1.46 -19.58 -0.74
CA GLN A 212 2.31 -19.39 0.43
C GLN A 212 1.52 -19.15 1.71
N ARG A 213 0.34 -18.52 1.63
CA ARG A 213 -0.33 -17.90 2.78
C ARG A 213 -1.28 -18.85 3.49
N HIS A 214 -2.22 -19.44 2.75
CA HIS A 214 -3.25 -20.34 3.29
C HIS A 214 -3.95 -19.77 4.54
N ALA A 215 -4.41 -18.51 4.44
CA ALA A 215 -5.11 -17.81 5.51
C ALA A 215 -6.47 -18.45 5.87
N ALA A 216 -7.04 -19.23 4.94
CA ALA A 216 -8.10 -20.19 5.20
C ALA A 216 -7.65 -21.60 4.80
N LEU A 217 -8.00 -22.58 5.61
CA LEU A 217 -7.82 -24.01 5.37
C LEU A 217 -9.16 -24.56 4.85
N ILE A 218 -9.14 -25.08 3.62
CA ILE A 218 -10.35 -25.55 2.94
C ILE A 218 -10.50 -27.05 3.13
N ASP A 219 -11.64 -27.46 3.69
CA ASP A 219 -12.04 -28.84 3.80
C ASP A 219 -12.21 -29.50 2.41
N GLN A 220 -11.58 -30.65 2.19
CA GLN A 220 -11.58 -31.33 0.88
C GLN A 220 -12.88 -32.08 0.57
N GLU A 221 -13.80 -32.23 1.54
CA GLU A 221 -15.08 -32.91 1.35
C GLU A 221 -16.25 -31.92 1.28
N THR A 222 -16.20 -30.83 2.05
CA THR A 222 -17.30 -29.86 2.21
C THR A 222 -17.02 -28.47 1.66
N GLU A 223 -15.76 -28.18 1.29
CA GLU A 223 -15.28 -26.85 0.88
C GLU A 223 -15.42 -25.76 1.97
N PHE A 224 -15.79 -26.13 3.19
CA PHE A 224 -15.84 -25.21 4.32
C PHE A 224 -14.44 -24.66 4.62
N GLY A 225 -14.36 -23.34 4.80
CA GLY A 225 -13.11 -22.64 5.08
C GLY A 225 -12.92 -22.34 6.56
N TYR A 226 -11.96 -23.01 7.22
CA TYR A 226 -11.52 -22.68 8.57
C TYR A 226 -10.42 -21.60 8.53
N LYS A 227 -10.57 -20.51 9.29
CA LYS A 227 -9.58 -19.42 9.35
C LYS A 227 -8.81 -19.47 10.67
N PRO A 228 -7.56 -19.99 10.72
CA PRO A 228 -6.82 -20.15 11.97
C PRO A 228 -6.64 -18.83 12.75
N LEU A 229 -6.39 -17.73 12.02
CA LEU A 229 -6.20 -16.42 12.64
C LEU A 229 -7.48 -15.83 13.25
N ASN A 230 -8.67 -16.37 12.99
CA ASN A 230 -9.92 -15.99 13.69
C ASN A 230 -10.19 -16.85 14.94
N ASN A 231 -9.27 -17.75 15.29
CA ASN A 231 -9.44 -18.73 16.37
C ASN A 231 -8.21 -18.76 17.31
N ILE A 232 -7.61 -17.59 17.60
CA ILE A 232 -6.47 -17.43 18.51
C ILE A 232 -6.93 -17.20 19.95
N ASP A 233 -7.96 -16.38 20.14
CA ASP A 233 -8.58 -16.06 21.44
C ASP A 233 -10.02 -15.58 21.26
N GLU A 234 -10.91 -15.78 22.22
CA GLU A 234 -12.31 -15.32 22.13
C GLU A 234 -12.46 -13.79 22.10
N ARG A 235 -11.49 -13.04 22.63
CA ARG A 235 -11.53 -11.57 22.73
C ARG A 235 -10.74 -10.86 21.63
N GLN A 236 -10.17 -11.61 20.69
CA GLN A 236 -9.39 -11.02 19.60
C GLN A 236 -10.27 -10.14 18.69
N ALA A 237 -9.63 -9.24 17.95
CA ALA A 237 -10.27 -8.57 16.83
C ALA A 237 -10.46 -9.51 15.62
N GLN A 238 -11.30 -9.07 14.69
CA GLN A 238 -11.65 -9.83 13.49
C GLN A 238 -10.55 -9.74 12.41
N PHE A 239 -10.23 -10.89 11.83
CA PHE A 239 -9.43 -11.01 10.61
C PHE A 239 -10.34 -11.27 9.40
N GLU A 240 -10.28 -10.35 8.44
CA GLU A 240 -10.95 -10.46 7.15
C GLU A 240 -9.90 -10.71 6.07
N VAL A 241 -10.02 -11.84 5.39
CA VAL A 241 -9.30 -12.14 4.15
C VAL A 241 -10.34 -12.43 3.08
N ILE A 242 -10.23 -11.73 1.96
CA ILE A 242 -11.23 -11.70 0.90
C ILE A 242 -10.53 -11.86 -0.45
N ASP A 243 -10.91 -12.89 -1.19
CA ASP A 243 -10.56 -13.02 -2.60
C ASP A 243 -11.44 -12.04 -3.39
N SER A 244 -10.82 -11.00 -3.95
CA SER A 244 -11.54 -9.95 -4.66
C SER A 244 -12.00 -10.43 -6.05
N MET A 245 -12.94 -9.70 -6.64
CA MET A 245 -13.18 -9.78 -8.08
C MET A 245 -11.92 -9.35 -8.86
N LEU A 246 -11.87 -9.71 -10.15
CA LEU A 246 -10.77 -9.40 -11.06
C LEU A 246 -10.79 -7.92 -11.50
N SER A 247 -10.58 -7.00 -10.56
CA SER A 247 -10.54 -5.56 -10.79
C SER A 247 -9.58 -4.88 -9.81
N GLU A 248 -8.60 -4.13 -10.31
CA GLU A 248 -7.66 -3.39 -9.48
C GLU A 248 -8.24 -2.03 -9.08
N MET A 249 -8.80 -1.27 -10.03
CA MET A 249 -9.22 0.12 -9.80
C MET A 249 -10.33 0.23 -8.75
N ALA A 250 -11.44 -0.51 -8.92
CA ALA A 250 -12.58 -0.42 -8.00
C ALA A 250 -12.23 -0.99 -6.62
N VAL A 251 -11.48 -2.09 -6.56
CA VAL A 251 -11.10 -2.74 -5.29
C VAL A 251 -10.11 -1.88 -4.52
N LEU A 252 -9.06 -1.35 -5.17
CA LEU A 252 -8.11 -0.45 -4.49
C LEU A 252 -8.80 0.85 -4.02
N GLY A 253 -9.71 1.39 -4.82
CA GLY A 253 -10.53 2.55 -4.43
C GLY A 253 -11.40 2.27 -3.21
N PHE A 254 -12.01 1.08 -3.14
CA PHE A 254 -12.79 0.63 -1.99
C PHE A 254 -11.92 0.51 -0.73
N GLU A 255 -10.77 -0.17 -0.83
CA GLU A 255 -9.85 -0.36 0.31
C GLU A 255 -9.24 0.97 0.78
N TYR A 256 -9.00 1.93 -0.13
CA TYR A 256 -8.66 3.30 0.24
C TYR A 256 -9.77 3.92 1.11
N GLY A 257 -11.03 3.89 0.66
CA GLY A 257 -12.17 4.39 1.43
C GLY A 257 -12.30 3.71 2.80
N TYR A 258 -12.13 2.40 2.86
CA TYR A 258 -12.14 1.64 4.11
C TYR A 258 -11.04 2.11 5.08
N SER A 259 -9.83 2.35 4.57
CA SER A 259 -8.70 2.85 5.37
C SER A 259 -8.93 4.24 5.97
N LEU A 260 -9.78 5.07 5.33
CA LEU A 260 -10.18 6.37 5.89
C LEU A 260 -11.18 6.21 7.04
N ALA A 261 -12.07 5.24 6.95
CA ALA A 261 -13.11 5.00 7.95
C ALA A 261 -12.59 4.22 9.17
N GLN A 262 -11.60 3.34 8.97
CA GLN A 262 -11.07 2.43 10.00
C GLN A 262 -9.57 2.66 10.24
N PRO A 263 -9.17 3.81 10.83
CA PRO A 263 -7.76 4.10 11.08
C PRO A 263 -7.09 3.16 12.09
N ASN A 264 -7.86 2.42 12.89
CA ASN A 264 -7.32 1.46 13.87
C ASN A 264 -7.26 0.03 13.33
N ALA A 265 -7.52 -0.18 12.04
CA ALA A 265 -7.36 -1.46 11.35
C ALA A 265 -6.11 -1.46 10.45
N LEU A 266 -5.47 -2.62 10.32
CA LEU A 266 -4.47 -2.84 9.28
C LEU A 266 -5.22 -3.23 8.00
N VAL A 267 -5.28 -2.31 7.05
CA VAL A 267 -5.96 -2.49 5.76
C VAL A 267 -4.92 -2.72 4.69
N LEU A 268 -5.00 -3.87 4.01
CA LEU A 268 -4.07 -4.29 2.98
C LEU A 268 -4.81 -4.60 1.68
N TRP A 269 -4.28 -4.07 0.59
CA TRP A 269 -4.61 -4.50 -0.76
C TRP A 269 -3.42 -5.21 -1.39
N GLU A 270 -3.65 -6.39 -1.97
CA GLU A 270 -2.62 -7.20 -2.63
C GLU A 270 -2.91 -7.32 -4.13
N ALA A 271 -1.95 -6.88 -4.95
CA ALA A 271 -1.96 -7.16 -6.38
C ALA A 271 -1.53 -8.61 -6.62
N GLN A 272 -2.11 -9.29 -7.61
CA GLN A 272 -1.71 -10.66 -7.93
C GLN A 272 -0.22 -10.74 -8.33
N PHE A 273 0.20 -9.80 -9.18
CA PHE A 273 1.58 -9.36 -9.39
C PHE A 273 1.62 -7.83 -9.33
N GLY A 274 2.72 -7.27 -8.85
CA GLY A 274 2.83 -5.82 -8.68
C GLY A 274 2.68 -5.03 -9.99
N ASP A 275 3.00 -5.66 -11.12
CA ASP A 275 2.88 -5.12 -12.47
C ASP A 275 1.45 -4.61 -12.78
N PHE A 276 0.42 -5.26 -12.24
CA PHE A 276 -0.99 -4.98 -12.53
C PHE A 276 -1.58 -3.79 -11.76
N ALA A 277 -0.86 -3.25 -10.77
CA ALA A 277 -1.33 -2.09 -10.02
C ALA A 277 -1.54 -0.83 -10.89
N ASN A 278 -0.96 -0.79 -12.08
CA ASN A 278 -1.19 0.26 -13.07
C ASN A 278 -2.66 0.38 -13.53
N GLY A 279 -3.46 -0.68 -13.43
CA GLY A 279 -4.91 -0.63 -13.67
C GLY A 279 -5.65 0.31 -12.71
N ALA A 280 -5.06 0.58 -11.54
CA ALA A 280 -5.60 1.47 -10.52
C ALA A 280 -4.82 2.80 -10.40
N GLN A 281 -4.09 3.22 -11.43
CA GLN A 281 -3.20 4.40 -11.38
C GLN A 281 -3.91 5.67 -10.91
N VAL A 282 -5.17 5.90 -11.32
CA VAL A 282 -5.96 7.06 -10.86
C VAL A 282 -6.15 7.07 -9.35
N ILE A 283 -6.34 5.91 -8.72
CA ILE A 283 -6.46 5.78 -7.27
C ILE A 283 -5.12 6.08 -6.60
N ILE A 284 -4.03 5.57 -7.17
CA ILE A 284 -2.68 5.81 -6.67
C ILE A 284 -2.34 7.30 -6.70
N ASP A 285 -2.51 7.95 -7.85
CA ASP A 285 -2.10 9.34 -8.07
C ASP A 285 -3.02 10.31 -7.31
N GLN A 286 -4.34 10.14 -7.46
CA GLN A 286 -5.28 11.14 -6.99
C GLN A 286 -5.73 10.94 -5.55
N PHE A 287 -5.52 9.77 -4.95
CA PHE A 287 -6.00 9.51 -3.59
C PHE A 287 -4.87 9.07 -2.66
N ILE A 288 -4.12 8.03 -3.02
CA ILE A 288 -3.10 7.45 -2.14
C ILE A 288 -1.91 8.41 -1.99
N ALA A 289 -1.36 8.92 -3.08
CA ALA A 289 -0.19 9.80 -3.05
C ALA A 289 -0.53 11.24 -2.64
N GLY A 290 -1.73 11.74 -2.96
CA GLY A 290 -2.09 13.14 -2.79
C GLY A 290 -3.19 13.45 -1.76
N GLY A 291 -3.88 12.45 -1.22
CA GLY A 291 -5.10 12.66 -0.42
C GLY A 291 -4.88 13.46 0.87
N GLU A 292 -3.76 13.24 1.54
CA GLU A 292 -3.41 14.00 2.75
C GLU A 292 -3.06 15.45 2.42
N ALA A 293 -2.29 15.70 1.37
CA ALA A 293 -1.92 17.06 0.97
C ALA A 293 -3.13 17.87 0.46
N LYS A 294 -4.03 17.24 -0.30
CA LYS A 294 -5.18 17.91 -0.92
C LYS A 294 -6.36 18.09 0.03
N TRP A 295 -6.62 17.10 0.88
CA TRP A 295 -7.86 17.02 1.66
C TRP A 295 -7.63 16.73 3.14
N LEU A 296 -6.37 16.68 3.59
CA LEU A 296 -6.00 16.40 4.97
C LEU A 296 -6.53 15.03 5.43
N ARG A 297 -6.68 14.11 4.47
CA ARG A 297 -7.11 12.72 4.67
C ARG A 297 -5.91 11.79 4.73
N MET A 298 -5.53 11.41 5.95
CA MET A 298 -4.55 10.36 6.20
C MET A 298 -5.12 8.98 5.84
N SER A 299 -4.26 8.05 5.45
CA SER A 299 -4.62 6.66 5.17
C SER A 299 -3.56 5.71 5.69
N GLY A 300 -3.97 4.58 6.28
CA GLY A 300 -3.07 3.51 6.73
C GLY A 300 -2.90 2.37 5.73
N LEU A 301 -3.43 2.52 4.51
CA LEU A 301 -3.49 1.47 3.49
C LEU A 301 -2.11 0.92 3.15
N VAL A 302 -1.99 -0.40 3.14
CA VAL A 302 -0.80 -1.12 2.68
C VAL A 302 -1.06 -1.69 1.30
N MET A 303 -0.20 -1.39 0.34
CA MET A 303 -0.19 -2.01 -0.98
C MET A 303 0.91 -3.07 -1.03
N LEU A 304 0.52 -4.33 -1.18
CA LEU A 304 1.41 -5.47 -1.36
C LEU A 304 1.57 -5.73 -2.86
N LEU A 305 2.78 -5.49 -3.39
CA LEU A 305 3.07 -5.52 -4.82
C LEU A 305 4.16 -6.56 -5.10
N PRO A 306 3.80 -7.80 -5.50
CA PRO A 306 4.79 -8.82 -5.81
C PRO A 306 5.78 -8.34 -6.87
N HIS A 307 7.06 -8.31 -6.52
CA HIS A 307 8.13 -7.70 -7.31
C HIS A 307 9.35 -8.63 -7.31
N GLY A 308 10.04 -8.73 -8.46
CA GLY A 308 11.30 -9.46 -8.55
C GLY A 308 11.60 -9.93 -9.96
N TYR A 309 12.85 -9.78 -10.41
CA TYR A 309 13.27 -10.20 -11.74
C TYR A 309 13.71 -11.66 -11.71
N GLU A 310 12.83 -12.55 -12.19
CA GLU A 310 12.97 -14.01 -12.08
C GLU A 310 12.80 -14.73 -13.41
N GLY A 311 12.95 -14.01 -14.53
CA GLY A 311 12.83 -14.56 -15.88
C GLY A 311 11.41 -14.89 -16.35
N GLN A 312 10.37 -14.38 -15.65
CA GLN A 312 8.95 -14.61 -15.96
C GLN A 312 8.37 -13.64 -17.01
N GLY A 313 9.21 -12.80 -17.63
CA GLY A 313 8.78 -11.84 -18.64
C GLY A 313 8.30 -10.50 -18.08
N PRO A 314 7.86 -9.59 -18.96
CA PRO A 314 7.65 -8.19 -18.62
C PRO A 314 6.47 -7.92 -17.67
N GLU A 315 5.38 -8.68 -17.73
CA GLU A 315 4.19 -8.45 -16.90
C GLU A 315 4.22 -9.21 -15.55
N HIS A 316 5.35 -9.82 -15.20
CA HIS A 316 5.50 -10.61 -13.95
C HIS A 316 6.81 -10.31 -13.22
N SER A 317 7.41 -9.14 -13.45
CA SER A 317 8.75 -8.81 -12.92
C SER A 317 8.78 -7.53 -12.09
N SER A 318 8.05 -6.50 -12.51
CA SER A 318 8.24 -5.14 -12.00
C SER A 318 6.92 -4.50 -11.58
N ALA A 319 6.77 -4.33 -10.27
CA ALA A 319 5.82 -3.39 -9.70
C ALA A 319 6.07 -1.90 -10.06
N ARG A 320 7.08 -1.57 -10.87
CA ARG A 320 7.45 -0.19 -11.24
C ARG A 320 7.76 0.68 -10.03
N LEU A 321 8.64 0.18 -9.17
CA LEU A 321 9.14 0.86 -7.98
C LEU A 321 9.51 2.33 -8.25
N GLU A 322 10.12 2.62 -9.39
CA GLU A 322 10.51 3.97 -9.83
C GLU A 322 9.34 4.96 -9.85
N ARG A 323 8.13 4.50 -10.19
CA ARG A 323 6.94 5.36 -10.30
C ARG A 323 6.43 5.78 -8.92
N TYR A 324 6.42 4.85 -7.96
CA TYR A 324 6.04 5.20 -6.59
C TYR A 324 7.07 6.14 -5.96
N LEU A 325 8.36 5.95 -6.24
CA LEU A 325 9.41 6.85 -5.77
C LEU A 325 9.30 8.25 -6.41
N GLN A 326 8.88 8.35 -7.68
CA GLN A 326 8.59 9.63 -8.33
C GLN A 326 7.44 10.39 -7.65
N LEU A 327 6.46 9.67 -7.10
CA LEU A 327 5.32 10.27 -6.38
C LEU A 327 5.67 10.70 -4.95
N CYS A 328 6.86 10.37 -4.44
CA CYS A 328 7.23 10.62 -3.04
C CYS A 328 7.63 12.08 -2.80
N ALA A 329 6.88 12.77 -1.94
CA ALA A 329 7.20 14.11 -1.46
C ALA A 329 6.51 14.36 -0.10
N GLU A 330 7.08 15.25 0.73
CA GLU A 330 6.42 15.72 1.97
C GLU A 330 5.90 14.60 2.91
N ASP A 331 6.63 13.49 3.01
CA ASP A 331 6.23 12.30 3.79
C ASP A 331 4.85 11.74 3.38
N ASN A 332 4.40 11.94 2.14
CA ASN A 332 3.06 11.55 1.68
C ASN A 332 2.79 10.04 1.75
N ILE A 333 3.75 9.22 1.29
CA ILE A 333 3.69 7.76 1.30
C ILE A 333 4.95 7.18 1.94
N GLN A 334 5.01 5.85 2.04
CA GLN A 334 6.20 5.12 2.42
C GLN A 334 6.47 4.06 1.37
N VAL A 335 7.73 3.89 0.98
CA VAL A 335 8.12 2.89 -0.02
C VAL A 335 9.22 2.02 0.57
N ALA A 336 9.00 0.71 0.57
CA ALA A 336 9.94 -0.28 1.11
C ALA A 336 9.98 -1.56 0.26
N ASN A 337 11.12 -2.24 0.31
CA ASN A 337 11.42 -3.48 -0.38
C ASN A 337 12.19 -4.38 0.58
N CYS A 338 11.43 -5.09 1.42
CA CYS A 338 12.01 -5.85 2.52
C CYS A 338 12.74 -7.10 2.01
N THR A 339 13.76 -7.54 2.75
CA THR A 339 14.50 -8.76 2.41
C THR A 339 14.48 -9.83 3.50
N SER A 340 13.91 -9.55 4.68
CA SER A 340 13.74 -10.54 5.75
C SER A 340 12.29 -10.63 6.26
N PRO A 341 11.84 -11.82 6.67
CA PRO A 341 10.54 -12.01 7.32
C PRO A 341 10.35 -11.11 8.55
N ALA A 342 11.37 -10.91 9.39
CA ALA A 342 11.33 -10.01 10.54
C ALA A 342 11.06 -8.55 10.16
N ASN A 343 11.74 -8.02 9.15
CA ASN A 343 11.46 -6.65 8.71
C ASN A 343 10.05 -6.51 8.13
N TYR A 344 9.55 -7.53 7.43
CA TYR A 344 8.17 -7.55 6.95
C TYR A 344 7.16 -7.57 8.12
N PHE A 345 7.39 -8.40 9.14
CA PHE A 345 6.59 -8.39 10.36
C PHE A 345 6.54 -7.01 11.02
N HIS A 346 7.71 -6.41 11.22
CA HIS A 346 7.80 -5.12 11.91
C HIS A 346 7.18 -3.99 11.10
N ILE A 347 7.39 -3.94 9.79
CA ILE A 347 6.86 -2.83 8.97
C ILE A 347 5.33 -2.84 8.90
N LEU A 348 4.71 -4.03 8.92
CA LEU A 348 3.26 -4.18 9.01
C LEU A 348 2.73 -3.66 10.35
N ARG A 349 3.29 -4.14 11.48
CA ARG A 349 2.91 -3.66 12.82
C ARG A 349 3.14 -2.15 12.97
N ARG A 350 4.21 -1.63 12.38
CA ARG A 350 4.57 -0.21 12.40
C ARG A 350 3.47 0.69 11.80
N GLN A 351 2.58 0.18 10.95
CA GLN A 351 1.44 0.95 10.44
C GLN A 351 0.46 1.38 11.54
N LEU A 352 0.31 0.57 12.60
CA LEU A 352 -0.61 0.83 13.71
C LEU A 352 0.09 1.33 14.97
N HIS A 353 1.33 0.90 15.23
CA HIS A 353 2.12 1.32 16.40
C HIS A 353 2.78 2.70 16.26
N ARG A 354 2.37 3.49 15.26
CA ARG A 354 2.70 4.91 15.16
C ARG A 354 1.44 5.73 15.36
N LYS A 355 1.59 6.91 15.96
CA LYS A 355 0.47 7.82 16.25
C LYS A 355 -0.01 8.63 15.03
N PHE A 356 0.17 8.09 13.83
CA PHE A 356 -0.23 8.68 12.56
C PHE A 356 -0.47 7.55 11.54
N ARG A 357 -1.10 7.87 10.41
CA ARG A 357 -1.31 6.92 9.31
C ARG A 357 -0.72 7.48 8.02
N LYS A 358 0.07 6.65 7.34
CA LYS A 358 0.61 6.92 6.01
C LYS A 358 0.46 5.67 5.15
N PRO A 359 0.11 5.81 3.87
CA PRO A 359 0.13 4.67 2.97
C PRO A 359 1.51 4.02 2.95
N LEU A 360 1.51 2.71 2.74
CA LEU A 360 2.73 1.91 2.68
C LEU A 360 2.73 1.08 1.41
N ILE A 361 3.66 1.40 0.51
CA ILE A 361 3.91 0.68 -0.73
C ILE A 361 5.03 -0.33 -0.47
N LEU A 362 4.71 -1.62 -0.56
CA LEU A 362 5.66 -2.71 -0.35
C LEU A 362 5.89 -3.49 -1.63
N MET A 363 7.14 -3.52 -2.06
CA MET A 363 7.62 -4.52 -3.00
C MET A 363 7.68 -5.85 -2.24
N THR A 364 6.67 -6.71 -2.41
CA THR A 364 6.62 -8.01 -1.74
C THR A 364 7.33 -9.07 -2.57
N PRO A 365 7.93 -10.09 -1.95
CA PRO A 365 8.73 -11.05 -2.69
C PRO A 365 7.89 -12.10 -3.39
N LYS A 366 8.54 -12.81 -4.33
CA LYS A 366 8.04 -14.03 -4.96
C LYS A 366 8.95 -15.22 -4.61
N SER A 367 10.18 -15.24 -5.11
CA SER A 367 11.18 -16.27 -4.76
C SER A 367 11.56 -16.29 -3.28
N LEU A 368 11.67 -15.12 -2.61
CA LEU A 368 12.05 -15.07 -1.19
C LEU A 368 11.02 -15.71 -0.25
N LEU A 369 9.80 -15.96 -0.72
CA LEU A 369 8.78 -16.69 0.06
C LEU A 369 9.25 -18.08 0.50
N ARG A 370 10.23 -18.67 -0.20
CA ARG A 370 10.78 -20.00 0.07
C ARG A 370 12.31 -20.04 0.07
N HIS A 371 12.98 -18.89 0.06
CA HIS A 371 14.44 -18.84 0.00
C HIS A 371 15.05 -19.26 1.34
N LYS A 372 16.02 -20.19 1.32
CA LYS A 372 16.55 -20.84 2.53
C LYS A 372 17.22 -19.87 3.51
N GLN A 373 17.83 -18.80 3.00
CA GLN A 373 18.45 -17.76 3.81
C GLN A 373 17.50 -16.58 4.10
N ALA A 374 16.32 -16.52 3.46
CA ALA A 374 15.32 -15.48 3.72
C ALA A 374 14.37 -15.91 4.84
N VAL A 375 14.96 -16.21 5.99
CA VAL A 375 14.28 -16.65 7.21
C VAL A 375 14.64 -15.74 8.39
N SER A 376 13.88 -15.81 9.46
CA SER A 376 14.17 -15.10 10.72
C SER A 376 13.98 -16.00 11.93
N ASP A 377 14.60 -15.65 13.04
CA ASP A 377 14.47 -16.39 14.30
C ASP A 377 13.47 -15.70 15.22
N VAL A 378 12.99 -16.41 16.24
CA VAL A 378 11.97 -15.89 17.18
C VAL A 378 12.44 -14.61 17.90
N SER A 379 13.75 -14.45 18.11
CA SER A 379 14.36 -13.25 18.67
C SER A 379 14.10 -12.01 17.84
N ASP A 380 13.99 -12.16 16.52
CA ASP A 380 13.85 -11.07 15.56
C ASP A 380 12.43 -10.48 15.55
N PHE A 381 11.50 -11.07 16.31
CA PHE A 381 10.15 -10.54 16.55
C PHE A 381 9.92 -10.16 18.02
N SER A 382 10.86 -10.53 18.91
CA SER A 382 10.75 -10.45 20.38
C SER A 382 11.20 -9.08 20.93
N PRO A 383 10.92 -8.72 22.20
CA PRO A 383 11.34 -7.45 22.78
C PRO A 383 12.83 -7.13 22.53
N GLY A 384 13.10 -5.92 22.03
CA GLY A 384 14.43 -5.50 21.57
C GLY A 384 14.60 -5.48 20.04
N SER A 385 13.72 -6.15 19.30
CA SER A 385 13.65 -6.09 17.83
C SER A 385 12.82 -4.90 17.32
N SER A 386 13.07 -4.47 16.08
CA SER A 386 12.32 -3.40 15.43
C SER A 386 12.52 -3.43 13.91
N PHE A 387 11.77 -2.63 13.17
CA PHE A 387 12.03 -2.44 11.74
C PHE A 387 13.38 -1.74 11.49
N HIS A 388 14.19 -2.30 10.58
CA HIS A 388 15.46 -1.74 10.15
C HIS A 388 15.33 -1.10 8.76
N ARG A 389 15.53 0.22 8.66
CA ARG A 389 15.51 0.96 7.38
C ARG A 389 16.72 0.65 6.49
N VAL A 390 17.87 0.42 7.12
CA VAL A 390 19.08 -0.13 6.52
C VAL A 390 19.35 -1.42 7.28
N LEU A 391 19.43 -2.55 6.58
CA LEU A 391 19.67 -3.85 7.17
C LEU A 391 21.08 -4.31 6.82
N LEU A 392 21.80 -4.77 7.84
CA LEU A 392 23.19 -5.19 7.75
C LEU A 392 23.31 -6.50 6.97
N ASP A 393 24.53 -6.85 6.60
CA ASP A 393 24.81 -8.11 5.91
C ASP A 393 24.52 -9.33 6.81
N LEU A 394 24.02 -10.43 6.24
CA LEU A 394 23.96 -11.72 6.93
C LEU A 394 25.34 -12.18 7.39
N ALA A 395 26.40 -11.81 6.65
CA ALA A 395 27.76 -12.11 7.08
C ALA A 395 28.22 -11.38 8.35
N GLU A 396 27.60 -10.25 8.69
CA GLU A 396 27.83 -9.59 9.97
C GLU A 396 26.92 -10.13 11.09
N THR A 397 25.68 -10.44 10.73
CA THR A 397 24.63 -10.74 11.73
C THR A 397 24.58 -12.22 12.11
N ASN A 398 25.01 -13.13 11.22
CA ASN A 398 24.99 -14.57 11.41
C ASN A 398 26.39 -15.21 11.17
N PRO A 399 27.40 -14.89 12.00
CA PRO A 399 28.75 -15.42 11.84
C PRO A 399 28.75 -16.95 11.89
N GLY A 400 29.41 -17.58 10.93
CA GLY A 400 29.55 -19.04 10.82
C GLY A 400 28.54 -19.74 9.91
N ILE A 401 27.54 -19.02 9.38
CA ILE A 401 26.62 -19.53 8.33
C ILE A 401 27.11 -19.12 6.94
N THR A 402 27.66 -17.91 6.82
CA THR A 402 28.13 -17.31 5.56
C THR A 402 29.64 -17.07 5.61
N LEU A 403 30.22 -16.63 4.48
CA LEU A 403 31.61 -16.21 4.38
C LEU A 403 31.97 -15.13 5.44
N PRO A 404 33.01 -15.33 6.27
CA PRO A 404 33.51 -14.28 7.16
C PRO A 404 34.10 -13.12 6.36
N LEU A 405 33.66 -11.89 6.64
CA LEU A 405 34.17 -10.71 5.97
C LEU A 405 35.47 -10.20 6.58
N ALA A 406 36.26 -9.52 5.76
CA ALA A 406 37.41 -8.76 6.23
C ALA A 406 36.98 -7.65 7.20
N LYS A 407 37.92 -7.17 8.01
CA LYS A 407 37.66 -6.05 8.93
C LYS A 407 37.25 -4.81 8.13
N ASP A 408 36.44 -3.94 8.73
CA ASP A 408 35.92 -2.71 8.09
C ASP A 408 36.99 -1.88 7.33
N GLN A 409 38.22 -1.77 7.87
CA GLN A 409 39.34 -1.05 7.23
C GLN A 409 39.90 -1.74 5.96
N ASP A 410 39.71 -3.05 5.85
CA ASP A 410 40.23 -3.93 4.80
C ASP A 410 39.19 -4.21 3.71
N ILE A 411 37.92 -3.85 3.96
CA ILE A 411 36.87 -3.79 2.93
C ILE A 411 37.31 -2.83 1.81
N ARG A 412 37.10 -3.27 0.57
CA ARG A 412 37.47 -2.54 -0.66
C ARG A 412 36.27 -2.11 -1.48
N ARG A 413 35.10 -2.72 -1.26
CA ARG A 413 33.85 -2.37 -1.90
C ARG A 413 32.67 -2.51 -0.97
N VAL A 414 31.76 -1.55 -1.02
CA VAL A 414 30.44 -1.61 -0.39
C VAL A 414 29.36 -1.59 -1.48
N ILE A 415 28.56 -2.64 -1.54
CA ILE A 415 27.43 -2.80 -2.45
C ILE A 415 26.15 -2.38 -1.74
N LEU A 416 25.54 -1.29 -2.17
CA LEU A 416 24.20 -0.88 -1.78
C LEU A 416 23.18 -1.56 -2.69
N CYS A 417 22.16 -2.20 -2.11
CA CYS A 417 21.08 -2.80 -2.88
C CYS A 417 19.75 -2.74 -2.13
N SER A 418 18.66 -3.12 -2.78
CA SER A 418 17.32 -3.21 -2.19
C SER A 418 16.59 -4.42 -2.74
N GLY A 419 15.86 -5.15 -1.90
CA GLY A 419 15.11 -6.33 -2.32
C GLY A 419 15.95 -7.56 -2.64
N LYS A 420 15.36 -8.47 -3.43
CA LYS A 420 15.87 -9.85 -3.61
C LYS A 420 17.26 -9.98 -4.20
N VAL A 421 17.74 -8.97 -4.94
CA VAL A 421 19.09 -8.98 -5.55
C VAL A 421 20.19 -9.13 -4.50
N TYR A 422 19.89 -8.78 -3.23
CA TYR A 422 20.78 -9.07 -2.10
C TYR A 422 21.19 -10.55 -2.04
N TYR A 423 20.25 -11.48 -2.23
CA TYR A 423 20.53 -12.90 -2.13
C TYR A 423 21.33 -13.41 -3.33
N ASP A 424 21.08 -12.87 -4.54
CA ASP A 424 21.91 -13.19 -5.71
C ASP A 424 23.37 -12.73 -5.51
N LEU A 425 23.56 -11.54 -4.92
CA LEU A 425 24.88 -11.00 -4.58
C LEU A 425 25.56 -11.78 -3.46
N LEU A 426 24.80 -12.20 -2.45
CA LEU A 426 25.30 -13.00 -1.34
C LEU A 426 25.82 -14.35 -1.84
N ASP A 427 24.99 -15.08 -2.59
CA ASP A 427 25.34 -16.40 -3.14
C ASP A 427 26.58 -16.32 -4.03
N GLU A 428 26.67 -15.31 -4.89
CA GLU A 428 27.81 -15.16 -5.79
C GLU A 428 29.09 -14.71 -5.05
N ARG A 429 28.98 -13.83 -4.05
CA ARG A 429 30.11 -13.46 -3.18
C ARG A 429 30.67 -14.68 -2.45
N GLU A 430 29.80 -15.55 -1.95
CA GLU A 430 30.20 -16.79 -1.26
C GLU A 430 30.95 -17.74 -2.20
N LYS A 431 30.46 -17.93 -3.43
CA LYS A 431 31.14 -18.76 -4.44
C LYS A 431 32.53 -18.25 -4.79
N LEU A 432 32.69 -16.92 -4.89
CA LEU A 432 33.96 -16.27 -5.23
C LEU A 432 34.91 -16.15 -4.04
N GLY A 433 34.45 -16.38 -2.81
CA GLY A 433 35.24 -16.15 -1.60
C GLY A 433 35.65 -14.68 -1.42
N ALA A 434 34.81 -13.74 -1.89
CA ALA A 434 35.13 -12.32 -1.94
C ALA A 434 34.87 -11.61 -0.59
N ASP A 435 35.73 -11.89 0.39
CA ASP A 435 35.64 -11.42 1.78
C ASP A 435 35.82 -9.90 1.98
N LYS A 436 36.37 -9.19 0.98
CA LYS A 436 36.58 -7.73 0.99
C LYS A 436 35.39 -6.92 0.46
N ILE A 437 34.25 -7.57 0.20
CA ILE A 437 33.05 -6.94 -0.33
C ILE A 437 31.93 -6.99 0.71
N GLN A 438 31.53 -5.82 1.19
CA GLN A 438 30.38 -5.64 2.07
C GLN A 438 29.10 -5.45 1.25
N ILE A 439 27.99 -6.05 1.66
CA ILE A 439 26.67 -5.78 1.05
C ILE A 439 25.74 -5.15 2.10
N LEU A 440 25.17 -3.99 1.79
CA LEU A 440 24.21 -3.28 2.63
C LEU A 440 22.86 -3.17 1.94
N ARG A 441 21.80 -3.42 2.71
CA ARG A 441 20.43 -3.45 2.21
C ARG A 441 19.68 -2.19 2.61
N ILE A 442 19.14 -1.47 1.64
CA ILE A 442 18.22 -0.35 1.85
C ILE A 442 16.80 -0.89 1.79
N GLU A 443 16.22 -1.17 2.96
CA GLU A 443 14.91 -1.80 3.10
C GLU A 443 13.77 -0.79 2.95
N GLN A 444 14.01 0.46 3.36
CA GLN A 444 13.08 1.56 3.15
C GLN A 444 13.70 2.58 2.21
N LEU A 445 13.04 2.81 1.07
CA LEU A 445 13.49 3.74 0.04
C LEU A 445 12.86 5.13 0.22
N TYR A 446 11.65 5.21 0.78
CA TYR A 446 11.04 6.48 1.14
C TYR A 446 10.30 6.43 2.49
N PRO A 447 10.47 7.43 3.37
CA PRO A 447 11.56 8.42 3.38
C PRO A 447 12.95 7.76 3.39
N PHE A 448 13.88 8.31 2.62
CA PHE A 448 15.21 7.71 2.42
C PHE A 448 16.04 7.79 3.72
N PRO A 449 16.76 6.73 4.11
CA PRO A 449 17.36 6.62 5.44
C PRO A 449 18.77 7.22 5.53
N THR A 450 18.95 8.44 5.01
CA THR A 450 20.28 9.02 4.79
C THR A 450 21.14 9.12 6.05
N LYS A 451 20.55 9.45 7.20
CA LYS A 451 21.28 9.50 8.49
C LYS A 451 21.81 8.14 8.92
N ALA A 452 21.01 7.08 8.75
CA ALA A 452 21.44 5.72 9.05
C ALA A 452 22.52 5.27 8.06
N LEU A 453 22.35 5.61 6.78
CA LEU A 453 23.32 5.30 5.73
C LEU A 453 24.69 5.94 6.01
N VAL A 454 24.74 7.24 6.35
CA VAL A 454 26.00 7.92 6.71
C VAL A 454 26.74 7.18 7.83
N LYS A 455 26.03 6.74 8.87
CA LYS A 455 26.64 6.01 9.99
C LYS A 455 27.28 4.69 9.53
N GLU A 456 26.57 3.92 8.71
CA GLU A 456 27.07 2.62 8.24
C GLU A 456 28.22 2.78 7.23
N LEU A 457 28.13 3.73 6.29
CA LEU A 457 29.18 3.92 5.28
C LEU A 457 30.49 4.47 5.86
N ALA A 458 30.42 5.25 6.94
CA ALA A 458 31.62 5.78 7.62
C ALA A 458 32.55 4.69 8.16
N ARG A 459 32.08 3.44 8.29
CA ARG A 459 32.87 2.28 8.72
C ARG A 459 33.95 1.90 7.70
N PHE A 460 33.73 2.16 6.41
CA PHE A 460 34.54 1.62 5.31
C PHE A 460 35.36 2.71 4.59
N PRO A 461 36.43 3.25 5.20
CA PRO A 461 37.15 4.42 4.68
C PRO A 461 37.92 4.17 3.37
N ASN A 462 38.20 2.90 3.07
CA ASN A 462 39.02 2.48 1.92
C ASN A 462 38.20 1.81 0.81
N ALA A 463 36.87 1.88 0.89
CA ALA A 463 35.98 1.20 -0.04
C ALA A 463 35.51 2.12 -1.20
N ASP A 464 35.36 1.53 -2.38
CA ASP A 464 34.47 2.09 -3.40
C ASP A 464 33.01 1.74 -3.07
N PHE A 465 32.07 2.47 -3.68
CA PHE A 465 30.64 2.30 -3.44
C PHE A 465 29.90 2.05 -4.75
N ILE A 466 29.06 1.02 -4.75
CA ILE A 466 28.19 0.72 -5.90
C ILE A 466 26.73 0.65 -5.46
N TRP A 467 25.83 1.03 -6.35
CA TRP A 467 24.41 0.69 -6.26
C TRP A 467 24.13 -0.45 -7.22
N CYS A 468 23.79 -1.62 -6.68
CA CYS A 468 23.41 -2.79 -7.45
C CYS A 468 21.89 -2.98 -7.41
N GLN A 469 21.27 -3.10 -8.58
CA GLN A 469 19.86 -3.40 -8.71
C GLN A 469 19.58 -4.34 -9.89
N GLU A 470 18.50 -5.13 -9.78
CA GLU A 470 18.09 -6.03 -10.85
C GLU A 470 17.26 -5.31 -11.91
N GLU A 471 16.61 -4.20 -11.57
CA GLU A 471 15.80 -3.42 -12.50
C GLU A 471 16.67 -2.71 -13.55
N PRO A 472 16.15 -2.47 -14.77
CA PRO A 472 16.79 -1.59 -15.76
C PRO A 472 17.20 -0.24 -15.18
N ARG A 473 18.25 0.37 -15.72
CA ARG A 473 18.79 1.66 -15.21
C ARG A 473 17.77 2.81 -15.15
N ASN A 474 16.75 2.78 -15.99
CA ASN A 474 15.64 3.75 -16.02
C ASN A 474 14.45 3.36 -15.13
N MET A 475 14.57 2.28 -14.35
CA MET A 475 13.58 1.71 -13.45
C MET A 475 14.21 1.45 -12.07
N GLY A 476 13.43 0.88 -11.15
CA GLY A 476 13.92 0.60 -9.81
C GLY A 476 14.22 1.88 -9.03
N ALA A 477 15.12 1.81 -8.05
CA ALA A 477 15.38 2.96 -7.17
C ALA A 477 16.54 3.86 -7.59
N TRP A 478 17.34 3.49 -8.59
CA TRP A 478 18.59 4.19 -8.93
C TRP A 478 18.43 5.71 -9.04
N SER A 479 17.51 6.20 -9.88
CA SER A 479 17.34 7.64 -10.13
C SER A 479 16.87 8.42 -8.91
N PHE A 480 16.20 7.76 -7.97
CA PHE A 480 15.74 8.35 -6.71
C PHE A 480 16.83 8.28 -5.63
N ALA A 481 17.54 7.15 -5.52
CA ALA A 481 18.50 6.87 -4.48
C ALA A 481 19.84 7.60 -4.69
N ASP A 482 20.30 7.75 -5.94
CA ASP A 482 21.59 8.38 -6.31
C ASP A 482 21.85 9.71 -5.59
N PRO A 483 20.96 10.74 -5.63
CA PRO A 483 21.23 12.01 -4.95
C PRO A 483 21.34 11.87 -3.42
N HIS A 484 20.62 10.92 -2.81
CA HIS A 484 20.71 10.68 -1.37
C HIS A 484 21.99 9.93 -0.98
N ILE A 485 22.42 8.99 -1.83
CA ILE A 485 23.68 8.27 -1.66
C ILE A 485 24.85 9.24 -1.85
N GLU A 486 24.79 10.09 -2.87
CA GLU A 486 25.79 11.14 -3.12
C GLU A 486 25.95 12.04 -1.88
N TRP A 487 24.84 12.53 -1.34
CA TRP A 487 24.87 13.32 -0.12
C TRP A 487 25.52 12.57 1.05
N ALA A 488 25.20 11.28 1.22
CA ALA A 488 25.77 10.47 2.32
C ALA A 488 27.29 10.28 2.14
N LEU A 489 27.74 10.00 0.92
CA LEU A 489 29.15 9.82 0.58
C LEU A 489 29.96 11.12 0.74
N THR A 490 29.40 12.26 0.32
CA THR A 490 30.01 13.57 0.57
C THR A 490 30.15 13.84 2.07
N LYS A 491 29.13 13.48 2.87
CA LYS A 491 29.17 13.72 4.32
C LYS A 491 30.22 12.92 5.07
N ILE A 492 30.53 11.70 4.63
CA ILE A 492 31.59 10.89 5.23
C ILE A 492 32.99 11.22 4.68
N GLY A 493 33.09 12.15 3.72
CA GLY A 493 34.36 12.45 3.05
C GLY A 493 34.91 11.27 2.23
N GLY A 494 34.02 10.48 1.61
CA GLY A 494 34.40 9.32 0.82
C GLY A 494 35.30 9.70 -0.37
N GLN A 495 36.19 8.79 -0.77
CA GLN A 495 37.12 9.00 -1.90
C GLN A 495 36.37 9.35 -3.21
N HIS A 496 35.18 8.77 -3.38
CA HIS A 496 34.23 9.11 -4.42
C HIS A 496 32.94 9.62 -3.79
N THR A 497 32.39 10.68 -4.36
CA THR A 497 31.14 11.28 -3.87
C THR A 497 29.90 10.65 -4.47
N ARG A 498 30.01 9.76 -5.46
CA ARG A 498 28.88 9.09 -6.11
C ARG A 498 29.10 7.59 -6.16
N ALA A 499 28.02 6.83 -5.97
CA ALA A 499 28.06 5.39 -6.18
C ALA A 499 28.04 5.06 -7.67
N ARG A 500 28.74 4.00 -8.07
CA ARG A 500 28.67 3.47 -9.43
C ARG A 500 27.41 2.62 -9.60
N TYR A 501 26.65 2.85 -10.66
CA TYR A 501 25.52 1.99 -11.02
C TYR A 501 26.01 0.65 -11.57
N VAL A 502 25.45 -0.45 -11.05
CA VAL A 502 25.61 -1.80 -11.57
C VAL A 502 24.23 -2.45 -11.66
N GLY A 503 23.87 -2.97 -12.83
CA GLY A 503 22.54 -3.56 -13.02
C GLY A 503 22.19 -3.74 -14.49
N ARG A 504 20.89 -3.93 -14.77
CA ARG A 504 20.41 -4.05 -16.15
C ARG A 504 20.54 -2.73 -16.91
N SER A 505 20.78 -2.81 -18.21
CA SER A 505 20.79 -1.65 -19.10
C SER A 505 19.38 -1.03 -19.16
N ALA A 506 19.28 0.26 -19.47
CA ALA A 506 17.97 0.89 -19.65
C ALA A 506 17.15 0.17 -20.73
N ALA A 507 15.84 0.03 -20.50
CA ALA A 507 14.96 -0.72 -21.38
C ALA A 507 13.57 -0.05 -21.47
N ALA A 508 12.91 -0.22 -22.61
CA ALA A 508 11.52 0.23 -22.79
C ALA A 508 10.52 -0.71 -22.10
N SER A 509 10.76 -2.02 -22.23
CA SER A 509 10.02 -3.06 -21.51
C SER A 509 10.62 -3.27 -20.12
N THR A 510 9.78 -3.69 -19.17
CA THR A 510 10.17 -3.95 -17.77
C THR A 510 11.20 -5.08 -17.67
N ALA A 511 11.02 -6.17 -18.39
CA ALA A 511 11.96 -7.29 -18.40
C ALA A 511 12.00 -7.97 -19.79
N THR A 512 13.05 -8.76 -20.03
CA THR A 512 13.11 -9.61 -21.22
C THR A 512 12.14 -10.79 -21.09
N GLY A 513 11.51 -11.19 -22.20
CA GLY A 513 10.72 -12.42 -22.30
C GLY A 513 11.54 -13.70 -22.51
N LEU A 514 12.88 -13.61 -22.61
CA LEU A 514 13.76 -14.76 -22.84
C LEU A 514 14.57 -15.08 -21.58
N ALA A 515 14.37 -16.28 -21.03
CA ALA A 515 15.08 -16.74 -19.83
C ALA A 515 16.61 -16.75 -20.00
N SER A 516 17.13 -17.13 -21.18
CA SER A 516 18.57 -17.13 -21.47
C SER A 516 19.17 -15.72 -21.38
N ARG A 517 18.47 -14.72 -21.92
CA ARG A 517 18.88 -13.31 -21.82
C ARG A 517 18.77 -12.79 -20.39
N HIS A 518 17.72 -13.17 -19.66
CA HIS A 518 17.56 -12.81 -18.25
C HIS A 518 18.77 -13.28 -17.42
N ASN A 519 19.17 -14.55 -17.59
CA ASN A 519 20.33 -15.14 -16.90
C ASN A 519 21.65 -14.48 -17.32
N ALA A 520 21.83 -14.21 -18.62
CA ALA A 520 23.01 -13.51 -19.12
C ALA A 520 23.14 -12.10 -18.53
N GLU A 521 22.02 -11.37 -18.42
CA GLU A 521 21.98 -10.05 -17.79
C GLU A 521 22.30 -10.12 -16.29
N LEU A 522 21.74 -11.11 -15.58
CA LEU A 522 22.00 -11.36 -14.15
C LEU A 522 23.49 -11.62 -13.91
N ASN A 523 24.06 -12.62 -14.59
CA ASN A 523 25.47 -12.99 -14.43
C ASN A 523 26.40 -11.81 -14.72
N ARG A 524 26.14 -11.06 -15.81
CA ARG A 524 26.95 -9.91 -16.18
C ARG A 524 27.05 -8.87 -15.06
N PHE A 525 25.91 -8.48 -14.46
CA PHE A 525 25.96 -7.45 -13.42
C PHE A 525 26.48 -7.99 -12.09
N LEU A 526 26.29 -9.29 -11.78
CA LEU A 526 26.89 -9.92 -10.60
C LEU A 526 28.42 -9.96 -10.70
N GLU A 527 28.95 -10.37 -11.86
CA GLU A 527 30.39 -10.34 -12.14
C GLU A 527 30.95 -8.91 -12.00
N GLU A 528 30.29 -7.92 -12.60
CA GLU A 528 30.70 -6.51 -12.52
C GLU A 528 30.61 -5.93 -11.10
N ALA A 529 29.63 -6.37 -10.31
CA ALA A 529 29.45 -5.93 -8.93
C ALA A 529 30.56 -6.48 -8.02
N LEU A 530 30.98 -7.73 -8.25
CA LEU A 530 31.87 -8.48 -7.38
C LEU A 530 33.35 -8.51 -7.83
N SER A 531 33.69 -8.00 -9.02
CA SER A 531 35.08 -7.85 -9.46
C SER A 531 35.74 -6.61 -8.85
N ILE A 532 36.72 -6.79 -7.95
CA ILE A 532 37.56 -5.70 -7.39
C ILE A 532 38.74 -5.41 -8.32
#